data_AF-A0A1H9QAL5-F1
#
_entry.id   AF-A0A1H9QAL5-F1
#
_cell.length_a   1.000
_cell.length_b   1.000
_cell.length_c   1.000
_cell.angle_alpha   90.00
_cell.angle_beta   90.00
_cell.angle_gamma   90.00
#
_symmetry.space_group_name_H-M   'P 1'
#
loop_
_entity.id
_entity.type
_entity.pdbx_description
1 polymer ?
#
loop_
_entity_poly.entity_id
_entity_poly.type
_entity_poly.pdbx_seq_one_letter_code
_entity_poly.pdbx_strand_id
1 'polypeptide(L)'
;MEIPFVFTGATDGEKSLVCPIALVPENALSVDKTWSAFRIEGVLDFSLIGILSKISSLLAENNIGIFAISTYNTDYILTKTADFQARSES
;
A
#
# COMPACT_ATOMS: atom_id res chain seq x y z
N MET A 1 3.03 1.95 23.08
CA MET A 1 3.68 1.31 21.92
C MET A 1 2.70 1.46 20.77
N GLU A 2 3.04 2.20 19.73
CA GLU A 2 2.18 2.29 18.55
C GLU A 2 2.14 0.93 17.87
N ILE A 3 0.94 0.50 17.49
CA ILE A 3 0.76 -0.75 16.75
C ILE A 3 1.07 -0.42 15.28
N PRO A 4 2.09 -1.06 14.68
CA PRO A 4 2.39 -0.83 13.27
C PRO A 4 1.25 -1.33 12.38
N PHE A 5 1.02 -0.64 11.26
CA PHE A 5 0.04 -1.08 10.28
C PHE A 5 0.47 -2.40 9.63
N VAL A 6 -0.41 -3.39 9.68
CA VAL A 6 -0.21 -4.70 9.04
C VAL A 6 -1.49 -5.14 8.32
N PHE A 7 -1.32 -5.81 7.19
CA PHE A 7 -2.44 -6.34 6.41
C PHE A 7 -2.17 -7.78 6.04
N THR A 8 -3.17 -8.64 6.21
CA THR A 8 -3.07 -10.07 5.88
C THR A 8 -4.14 -10.44 4.86
N GLY A 9 -3.75 -11.21 3.86
CA GLY A 9 -4.65 -11.85 2.90
C GLY A 9 -4.43 -13.34 2.89
N ALA A 10 -5.51 -14.11 2.74
CA ALA A 10 -5.43 -15.55 2.51
C ALA A 10 -6.33 -15.88 1.32
N THR A 11 -5.76 -16.52 0.32
CA THR A 11 -6.46 -17.05 -0.84
C THR A 11 -6.30 -18.57 -0.87
N ASP A 12 -6.84 -19.22 -1.88
CA ASP A 12 -6.60 -20.63 -2.18
C ASP A 12 -5.16 -20.91 -2.67
N GLY A 13 -4.43 -19.88 -3.11
CA GLY A 13 -3.05 -19.99 -3.58
C GLY A 13 -1.98 -19.62 -2.55
N GLU A 14 -2.27 -18.67 -1.65
CA GLU A 14 -1.23 -18.10 -0.78
C GLU A 14 -1.74 -17.47 0.51
N LYS A 15 -0.78 -17.20 1.42
CA LYS A 15 -0.95 -16.33 2.58
C LYS A 15 0.01 -15.17 2.43
N SER A 16 -0.55 -13.96 2.39
CA SER A 16 0.18 -12.73 2.10
C SER A 16 0.15 -11.81 3.31
N LEU A 17 1.29 -11.19 3.62
CA LEU A 17 1.46 -10.27 4.74
C LEU A 17 2.17 -9.01 4.25
N VAL A 18 1.54 -7.86 4.49
CA VAL A 18 2.13 -6.54 4.31
C VAL A 18 2.43 -6.00 5.71
N CYS A 19 3.69 -5.74 6.00
CA CYS A 19 4.14 -5.29 7.32
C CYS A 19 5.45 -4.49 7.22
N PRO A 20 5.82 -3.74 8.27
CA PRO A 20 7.17 -3.18 8.37
C PRO A 20 8.25 -4.25 8.25
N ILE A 21 9.41 -3.90 7.68
CA ILE A 21 10.53 -4.83 7.48
C ILE A 21 10.94 -5.53 8.78
N ALA A 22 10.87 -4.84 9.93
CA ALA A 22 11.20 -5.38 11.24
C ALA A 22 10.25 -6.50 11.73
N LEU A 23 9.09 -6.66 11.10
CA LEU A 23 8.07 -7.65 11.46
C LEU A 23 7.97 -8.81 10.46
N VAL A 24 8.84 -8.86 9.45
CA VAL A 24 8.85 -9.96 8.47
C VAL A 24 9.11 -11.29 9.20
N PRO A 25 8.20 -12.28 9.11
CA PRO A 25 8.40 -13.58 9.73
C PRO A 25 9.60 -14.33 9.12
N GLU A 26 10.35 -15.06 9.95
CA GLU A 26 11.50 -15.87 9.49
C GLU A 26 11.10 -16.99 8.51
N ASN A 27 9.85 -17.45 8.58
CA ASN A 27 9.30 -18.49 7.72
C ASN A 27 8.62 -17.96 6.45
N ALA A 28 8.81 -16.67 6.10
CA ALA A 28 8.28 -16.11 4.88
C ALA A 28 8.94 -16.77 3.64
N LEU A 29 8.13 -17.30 2.73
CA LEU A 29 8.61 -18.01 1.53
C LEU A 29 9.14 -17.04 0.46
N SER A 30 8.60 -15.82 0.41
CA SER A 30 9.00 -14.76 -0.50
C SER A 30 8.80 -13.42 0.19
N VAL A 31 9.73 -12.48 -0.02
CA VAL A 31 9.70 -11.16 0.62
C VAL A 31 10.18 -10.11 -0.36
N ASP A 32 9.37 -9.08 -0.57
CA ASP A 32 9.75 -7.87 -1.29
C ASP A 32 9.81 -6.69 -0.31
N LYS A 33 11.02 -6.14 -0.10
CA LYS A 33 11.29 -5.07 0.87
C LYS A 33 11.34 -3.68 0.24
N THR A 34 11.01 -3.57 -1.04
CA THR A 34 11.22 -2.34 -1.84
C THR A 34 9.97 -1.45 -1.93
N TRP A 35 9.11 -1.50 -0.93
CA TRP A 35 7.82 -0.78 -0.92
C TRP A 35 7.81 0.35 0.09
N SER A 36 7.22 1.48 -0.33
CA SER A 36 6.85 2.60 0.53
C SER A 36 5.34 2.75 0.49
N ALA A 37 4.74 3.02 1.65
CA ALA A 37 3.29 3.12 1.80
C ALA A 37 2.91 4.53 2.23
N PHE A 38 1.84 5.07 1.65
CA PHE A 38 1.15 6.24 2.18
C PHE A 38 -0.33 5.93 2.34
N ARG A 39 -0.99 6.68 3.21
CA ARG A 39 -2.41 6.52 3.52
C ARG A 39 -3.15 7.79 3.11
N ILE A 40 -4.33 7.63 2.54
CA ILE A 40 -5.21 8.77 2.29
C ILE A 40 -5.69 9.31 3.64
N GLU A 41 -5.45 10.60 3.89
CA GLU A 41 -5.82 11.23 5.15
C GLU A 41 -7.34 11.35 5.29
N GLY A 42 -7.86 11.06 6.49
CA GLY A 42 -9.28 11.11 6.82
C GLY A 42 -10.02 9.78 6.62
N VAL A 43 -11.33 9.83 6.88
CA VAL A 43 -12.25 8.75 6.51
C VAL A 43 -12.74 9.07 5.11
N LEU A 44 -12.47 8.17 4.16
CA LEU A 44 -13.05 8.24 2.84
C LEU A 44 -14.54 7.97 2.95
N ASP A 45 -15.33 9.02 2.76
CA ASP A 45 -16.77 8.90 2.61
C ASP A 45 -17.04 8.00 1.40
N PHE A 46 -17.85 6.95 1.60
CA PHE A 46 -18.25 6.01 0.55
C PHE A 46 -18.96 6.69 -0.64
N SER A 47 -19.35 7.96 -0.49
CA SER A 47 -19.82 8.82 -1.59
C SER A 47 -18.73 9.19 -2.61
N LEU A 48 -17.43 9.08 -2.27
CA LEU A 48 -16.27 9.34 -3.14
C LEU A 48 -16.02 8.20 -4.15
N ILE A 49 -17.04 7.89 -4.95
CA ILE A 49 -16.92 6.95 -6.06
C ILE A 49 -15.76 7.37 -6.97
N GLY A 50 -14.86 6.44 -7.24
CA GLY A 50 -13.76 6.62 -8.17
C GLY A 50 -12.54 7.36 -7.61
N ILE A 51 -12.45 7.63 -6.30
CA ILE A 51 -11.23 8.23 -5.71
C ILE A 51 -9.99 7.38 -5.97
N LEU A 52 -10.08 6.06 -5.75
CA LEU A 52 -8.99 5.14 -6.03
C LEU A 52 -8.65 5.12 -7.52
N SER A 53 -9.66 5.19 -8.40
CA SER A 53 -9.45 5.29 -9.84
C SER A 53 -8.69 6.57 -10.23
N LYS A 54 -9.02 7.72 -9.62
CA LYS A 54 -8.31 8.98 -9.88
C LYS A 54 -6.85 8.90 -9.45
N ILE A 55 -6.60 8.34 -8.27
CA ILE A 55 -5.24 8.15 -7.74
C ILE A 55 -4.46 7.18 -8.62
N SER A 56 -5.06 6.04 -8.98
CA SER A 56 -4.41 5.04 -9.83
C SER A 56 -4.10 5.58 -11.22
N SER A 57 -5.02 6.35 -11.82
CA SER A 57 -4.79 6.99 -13.12
C SER A 57 -3.63 7.99 -13.06
N LEU A 58 -3.61 8.86 -12.05
CA LEU A 58 -2.53 9.83 -11.86
C LEU A 58 -1.15 9.16 -11.73
N LEU A 59 -1.07 8.10 -10.94
CA LEU A 59 0.19 7.36 -10.73
C LEU A 59 0.60 6.57 -11.98
N ALA A 60 -0.36 5.97 -12.69
CA ALA A 60 -0.12 5.25 -13.93
C ALA A 60 0.37 6.17 -15.07
N GLU A 61 -0.20 7.38 -15.20
CA GLU A 61 0.29 8.41 -16.15
C GLU A 61 1.75 8.78 -15.93
N ASN A 62 2.23 8.56 -14.70
CA ASN A 62 3.59 8.79 -14.28
C ASN A 62 4.47 7.53 -14.29
N ASN A 63 3.98 6.42 -14.84
CA ASN A 63 4.62 5.10 -14.87
C ASN A 63 4.92 4.52 -13.47
N ILE A 64 4.09 4.86 -12.48
CA ILE A 64 4.22 4.35 -11.11
C ILE A 64 3.19 3.23 -10.92
N GLY A 65 3.70 2.01 -10.72
CA GLY A 65 2.87 0.88 -10.32
C GLY A 65 2.40 1.02 -8.87
N ILE A 66 1.15 0.62 -8.61
CA ILE A 66 0.58 0.69 -7.26
C ILE A 66 0.14 -0.69 -6.77
N PHE A 67 0.17 -0.84 -5.45
CA PHE A 67 -0.50 -1.90 -4.73
C PHE A 67 -1.41 -1.24 -3.68
N ALA A 68 -2.72 -1.35 -3.88
CA ALA A 68 -3.72 -0.67 -3.07
C ALA A 68 -4.36 -1.64 -2.06
N ILE A 69 -4.52 -1.17 -0.81
CA ILE A 69 -5.19 -1.90 0.26
C ILE A 69 -6.29 -1.03 0.83
N SER A 70 -7.53 -1.43 0.57
CA SER A 70 -8.70 -0.77 1.15
C SER A 70 -8.98 -1.27 2.56
N THR A 71 -9.30 -0.35 3.46
CA THR A 71 -9.83 -0.64 4.80
C THR A 71 -11.27 -0.12 4.91
N TYR A 72 -11.89 -0.28 6.08
CA TYR A 72 -13.21 0.30 6.33
C TYR A 72 -13.22 1.83 6.23
N ASN A 73 -12.15 2.49 6.71
CA ASN A 73 -12.11 3.95 6.80
C ASN A 73 -11.43 4.63 5.62
N THR A 74 -10.39 4.02 5.05
CA THR A 74 -9.52 4.67 4.07
C THR A 74 -8.70 3.64 3.29
N ASP A 75 -8.00 4.10 2.27
CA ASP A 75 -7.09 3.29 1.48
C ASP A 75 -5.61 3.58 1.84
N TYR A 76 -4.81 2.53 1.77
CA TYR A 76 -3.36 2.57 1.80
C TYR A 76 -2.84 2.26 0.41
N ILE A 77 -1.97 3.12 -0.11
CA ILE A 77 -1.37 2.97 -1.43
C ILE A 77 0.11 2.72 -1.24
N LEU A 78 0.59 1.62 -1.80
CA LEU A 78 2.00 1.24 -1.80
C LEU A 78 2.58 1.43 -3.20
N THR A 79 3.78 2.00 -3.26
CA THR A 79 4.59 2.15 -4.48
C THR A 79 5.99 1.64 -4.22
N LYS A 80 6.78 1.46 -5.29
CA LYS A 80 8.21 1.15 -5.11
C LYS A 80 8.90 2.33 -4.44
N THR A 81 9.77 2.05 -3.46
CA THR A 81 10.49 3.08 -2.70
C THR A 81 11.28 4.02 -3.60
N ALA A 82 11.84 3.51 -4.69
CA ALA A 82 12.54 4.33 -5.68
C ALA A 82 11.62 5.39 -6.33
N ASP A 83 10.38 5.01 -6.67
CA ASP A 83 9.39 5.93 -7.27
C ASP A 83 8.88 6.95 -6.26
N PHE A 84 8.78 6.56 -5.00
CA PHE A 84 8.35 7.44 -3.91
C PHE A 84 9.40 8.53 -3.65
N GLN A 85 10.67 8.17 -3.52
CA GLN A 85 11.75 9.10 -3.20
C GLN A 85 12.03 10.11 -4.32
N ALA A 86 12.01 9.66 -5.58
CA ALA A 86 12.28 10.53 -6.72
C ALA A 86 11.28 11.69 -6.88
N ARG A 87 10.14 11.65 -6.18
CA ARG A 87 9.02 12.57 -6.37
C ARG A 87 8.53 13.24 -5.09
N SER A 88 9.10 12.91 -3.93
CA SER A 88 8.87 13.63 -2.67
C SER A 88 9.74 14.90 -2.52
N GLU A 89 10.63 15.16 -3.48
CA GLU A 89 11.54 16.32 -3.49
C GLU A 89 11.11 17.43 -4.47
N SER A 90 9.85 17.44 -4.91
CA SER A 90 9.24 18.52 -5.73
C SER A 90 8.18 19.28 -4.95
#